data_AF-A0A9W9UBC9-F1
#
_entry.id   AF-A0A9W9UBC9-F1
#
_cell.length_a   1.000
_cell.length_b   1.000
_cell.length_c   1.000
_cell.angle_alpha   90.00
_cell.angle_beta   90.00
_cell.angle_gamma   90.00
#
_symmetry.space_group_name_H-M   'P 1'
#
loop_
_entity.id
_entity.type
_entity.pdbx_description
1 polymer ?
#
loop_
_entity_poly.entity_id
_entity_poly.type
_entity_poly.pdbx_seq_one_letter_code
_entity_poly.pdbx_strand_id
1 'polypeptide(L)'
;MTVITLTQLKTTLYLLSALGTYHTWGRSILDGSFSHLLTALHGPNLPYLLPETNSPLLTRITGIYWPVDYLLNILVVFFWEAVDGSHPATSAVGIYFLAQYMSVLTGIYVDSARQNQLVRTTLWLLLFQMTAVACTGPFWALWCLSDSPLITYGSTIPPSFEELRIKFSSPLRQIILVLPSLILGYLFPAVMMALSSPSLVSNHFQQLALAAWNIFPIFVFFVMQIFQYIFPLSWGEEEGSGKQFATYPSTRITLRIVYAVSLLFSFSVHIGLLSISLTTIIFPTLWASETLQEFRPGRLLIPPVTITPAKTVGDGVHSFFLWDQVFGYTVGILVAWLQLHTVLVARGWFHQRWPRTKVLVGVVGGVLITGPGVVCLGLNWIRDELLLLPSTADTIATKGDREQK
;
A
#
# COMPACT_ATOMS: atom_id res chain seq x y z
N MET A 1 -5.54 -34.30 -3.71
CA MET A 1 -6.05 -32.92 -3.60
C MET A 1 -4.85 -32.01 -3.40
N THR A 2 -4.42 -31.24 -4.40
CA THR A 2 -3.12 -30.55 -4.39
C THR A 2 -3.17 -29.33 -3.48
N VAL A 3 -2.70 -29.51 -2.25
CA VAL A 3 -2.29 -28.43 -1.35
C VAL A 3 -1.22 -27.62 -2.08
N ILE A 4 -1.38 -26.30 -2.18
CA ILE A 4 -0.31 -25.45 -2.74
C ILE A 4 0.90 -25.66 -1.84
N THR A 5 2.00 -26.17 -2.37
CA THR A 5 3.18 -26.41 -1.55
C THR A 5 3.87 -25.08 -1.26
N LEU A 6 4.60 -25.01 -0.14
CA LEU A 6 5.45 -23.84 0.15
C LEU A 6 6.40 -23.54 -1.03
N THR A 7 6.90 -24.59 -1.69
CA THR A 7 7.74 -24.49 -2.90
C THR A 7 7.00 -23.82 -4.05
N GLN A 8 5.74 -24.20 -4.32
CA GLN A 8 4.93 -23.56 -5.35
C GLN A 8 4.71 -22.08 -5.03
N LEU A 9 4.39 -21.73 -3.79
CA LEU A 9 4.18 -20.35 -3.38
C LEU A 9 5.44 -19.50 -3.53
N LYS A 10 6.60 -20.00 -3.07
CA LYS A 10 7.89 -19.31 -3.25
C LYS A 10 8.21 -19.10 -4.72
N THR A 11 7.99 -20.12 -5.55
CA THR A 11 8.20 -20.04 -7.01
C THR A 11 7.31 -18.96 -7.64
N THR A 12 6.02 -18.91 -7.25
CA THR A 12 5.09 -17.86 -7.69
C THR A 12 5.58 -16.46 -7.29
N LEU A 13 6.06 -16.29 -6.05
CA LEU A 13 6.58 -14.99 -5.60
C LEU A 13 7.84 -14.57 -6.36
N TYR A 14 8.78 -15.50 -6.63
CA TYR A 14 9.95 -15.19 -7.46
C TYR A 14 9.55 -14.81 -8.89
N LEU A 15 8.59 -15.51 -9.48
CA LEU A 15 8.07 -15.17 -10.81
C LEU A 15 7.41 -13.79 -10.82
N LEU A 16 6.59 -13.47 -9.81
CA LEU A 16 5.97 -12.15 -9.67
C LEU A 16 7.02 -11.05 -9.51
N SER A 17 8.12 -11.31 -8.79
CA SER A 17 9.22 -10.35 -8.66
C SER A 17 9.92 -10.11 -10.00
N ALA A 18 10.28 -11.18 -10.71
CA ALA A 18 10.93 -11.08 -12.02
C ALA A 18 10.04 -10.35 -13.04
N LEU A 19 8.76 -10.69 -13.11
CA LEU A 19 7.79 -10.02 -13.99
C LEU A 19 7.55 -8.58 -13.56
N GLY A 20 7.42 -8.32 -12.26
CA GLY A 20 7.27 -6.97 -11.71
C GLY A 20 8.44 -6.07 -12.07
N THR A 21 9.67 -6.54 -11.87
CA THR A 21 10.89 -5.82 -12.25
C THR A 21 10.99 -5.60 -13.77
N TYR A 22 10.64 -6.61 -14.57
CA TYR A 22 10.61 -6.46 -16.03
C TYR A 22 9.57 -5.41 -16.47
N HIS A 23 8.35 -5.47 -15.95
CA HIS A 23 7.25 -4.60 -16.38
C HIS A 23 7.34 -3.17 -15.83
N THR A 24 8.14 -2.94 -14.79
CA THR A 24 8.47 -1.60 -14.30
C THR A 24 9.76 -1.11 -14.95
N TRP A 25 10.91 -1.41 -14.33
CA TRP A 25 12.22 -0.92 -14.77
C TRP A 25 12.67 -1.45 -16.13
N GLY A 26 12.41 -2.73 -16.43
CA GLY A 26 12.77 -3.31 -17.72
C GLY A 26 12.08 -2.60 -18.89
N ARG A 27 10.79 -2.27 -18.72
CA ARG A 27 10.04 -1.50 -19.71
C ARG A 27 10.49 -0.05 -19.78
N SER A 28 10.82 0.59 -18.65
CA SER A 28 11.39 1.94 -18.65
C SER A 28 12.72 2.03 -19.42
N ILE A 29 13.49 0.94 -19.48
CA ILE A 29 14.68 0.86 -20.33
C ILE A 29 14.27 0.72 -21.80
N LEU A 30 13.32 -0.17 -22.10
CA LEU A 30 12.91 -0.49 -23.47
C LEU A 30 12.11 0.64 -24.16
N ASP A 31 11.33 1.41 -23.41
CA ASP A 31 10.60 2.58 -23.93
C ASP A 31 11.46 3.85 -24.01
N GLY A 32 12.67 3.84 -23.43
CA GLY A 32 13.60 4.98 -23.45
C GLY A 32 13.39 6.00 -22.33
N SER A 33 12.37 5.85 -21.46
CA SER A 33 12.14 6.77 -20.34
C SER A 33 13.30 6.80 -19.35
N PHE A 34 13.97 5.66 -19.12
CA PHE A 34 15.19 5.61 -18.32
C PHE A 34 16.35 6.39 -18.97
N SER A 35 16.43 6.41 -20.31
CA SER A 35 17.41 7.23 -21.03
C SER A 35 17.13 8.72 -20.88
N HIS A 36 15.86 9.13 -20.93
CA HIS A 36 15.46 10.51 -20.67
C HIS A 36 15.81 10.93 -19.24
N LEU A 37 15.57 10.06 -18.26
CA LEU A 37 15.97 10.28 -16.87
C LEU A 37 17.48 10.46 -16.73
N LEU A 38 18.29 9.59 -17.34
CA LEU A 38 19.75 9.72 -17.30
C LEU A 38 20.24 10.99 -18.03
N THR A 39 19.58 11.38 -19.12
CA THR A 39 19.91 12.60 -19.87
C THR A 39 19.55 13.85 -19.07
N ALA A 40 18.47 13.82 -18.29
CA ALA A 40 18.16 14.90 -17.36
C ALA A 40 19.24 15.04 -16.26
N LEU A 41 19.85 13.94 -15.82
CA LEU A 41 20.85 13.98 -14.74
C LEU A 41 22.28 14.25 -15.23
N HIS A 42 22.63 13.78 -16.43
CA HIS A 42 24.02 13.73 -16.93
C HIS A 42 24.18 14.25 -18.37
N GLY A 43 23.12 14.77 -18.97
CA GLY A 43 23.12 15.22 -20.35
C GLY A 43 23.97 16.47 -20.59
N PRO A 44 24.15 16.85 -21.87
CA PRO A 44 24.98 18.00 -22.24
C PRO A 44 24.39 19.35 -21.79
N ASN A 45 23.10 19.41 -21.47
CA ASN A 45 22.35 20.64 -21.18
C ASN A 45 22.17 20.87 -19.66
N LEU A 46 23.22 20.69 -18.87
CA LEU A 46 23.18 20.97 -17.43
C LEU A 46 23.37 22.47 -17.13
N PRO A 47 22.67 23.04 -16.13
CA PRO A 47 21.73 22.37 -15.23
C PRO A 47 20.41 22.03 -15.91
N TYR A 48 19.88 20.83 -15.62
CA TYR A 48 18.57 20.42 -16.14
C TYR A 48 17.47 21.33 -15.61
N LEU A 49 16.69 21.90 -16.52
CA LEU A 49 15.51 22.68 -16.20
C LEU A 49 14.31 21.75 -16.14
N LEU A 50 13.53 21.85 -15.08
CA LEU A 50 12.34 21.03 -14.92
C LEU A 50 11.32 21.34 -16.02
N PRO A 51 10.63 20.32 -16.57
CA PRO A 51 9.66 20.48 -17.64
C PRO A 51 8.68 21.62 -17.38
N GLU A 52 8.39 22.40 -18.42
CA GLU A 52 7.45 23.55 -18.37
C GLU A 52 7.84 24.66 -17.36
N THR A 53 9.06 24.63 -16.83
CA THR A 53 9.56 25.65 -15.91
C THR A 53 10.92 26.21 -16.34
N ASN A 54 11.28 27.37 -15.76
CA ASN A 54 12.65 27.91 -15.82
C ASN A 54 13.47 27.58 -14.57
N SER A 55 13.07 26.56 -13.80
CA SER A 55 13.71 26.22 -12.52
C SER A 55 14.68 25.06 -12.68
N PRO A 56 15.95 25.21 -12.25
CA PRO A 56 16.90 24.12 -12.29
C PRO A 56 16.56 23.05 -11.25
N LEU A 57 16.92 21.80 -11.55
CA LEU A 57 16.89 20.69 -10.61
C LEU A 57 17.80 20.98 -9.41
N LEU A 58 17.25 20.84 -8.19
CA LEU A 58 18.01 20.97 -6.96
C LEU A 58 18.88 19.74 -6.75
N THR A 59 20.21 19.91 -6.84
CA THR A 59 21.15 18.80 -6.71
C THR A 59 21.74 18.62 -5.31
N ARG A 60 21.44 19.53 -4.38
CA ARG A 60 21.93 19.54 -2.99
C ARG A 60 20.78 19.79 -2.03
N ILE A 61 20.00 18.75 -1.74
CA ILE A 61 18.81 18.82 -0.88
C ILE A 61 19.21 18.64 0.59
N THR A 62 20.00 17.60 0.88
CA THR A 62 20.50 17.27 2.21
C THR A 62 21.93 17.77 2.45
N GLY A 63 22.65 18.07 1.37
CA GLY A 63 24.07 18.45 1.41
C GLY A 63 25.02 17.26 1.23
N ILE A 64 24.50 16.03 1.21
CA ILE A 64 25.27 14.81 0.94
C ILE A 64 24.99 14.36 -0.49
N TYR A 65 25.87 14.75 -1.42
CA TYR A 65 25.62 14.52 -2.85
C TYR A 65 25.47 13.03 -3.20
N TRP A 66 26.48 12.21 -2.90
CA TRP A 66 26.43 10.77 -3.15
C TRP A 66 26.46 9.99 -1.83
N PRO A 67 25.57 9.01 -1.62
CA PRO A 67 24.52 8.56 -2.53
C PRO A 67 23.19 9.32 -2.38
N VAL A 68 22.99 10.14 -1.34
CA VAL A 68 21.64 10.60 -0.92
C VAL A 68 20.99 11.57 -1.89
N ASP A 69 21.59 12.74 -2.14
CA ASP A 69 20.96 13.74 -3.00
C ASP A 69 20.88 13.28 -4.45
N TYR A 70 21.85 12.52 -4.95
CA TYR A 70 21.78 11.93 -6.28
C TYR A 70 20.53 11.06 -6.45
N LEU A 71 20.21 10.29 -5.42
CA LEU A 71 19.05 9.41 -5.40
C LEU A 71 17.75 10.21 -5.32
N LEU A 72 17.71 11.27 -4.52
CA LEU A 72 16.59 12.21 -4.48
C LEU A 72 16.41 12.93 -5.81
N ASN A 73 17.49 13.29 -6.51
CA ASN A 73 17.42 13.90 -7.85
C ASN A 73 16.74 12.97 -8.85
N ILE A 74 17.08 11.67 -8.83
CA ILE A 74 16.40 10.65 -9.64
C ILE A 74 14.89 10.67 -9.34
N LEU A 75 14.51 10.61 -8.07
CA LEU A 75 13.10 10.53 -7.67
C LEU A 75 12.34 11.83 -7.99
N VAL A 76 12.97 13.00 -7.83
CA VAL A 76 12.40 14.29 -8.22
C VAL A 76 12.12 14.32 -9.70
N VAL A 77 13.09 14.02 -10.56
CA VAL A 77 12.88 14.00 -12.02
C VAL A 77 11.85 12.94 -12.42
N PHE A 78 11.89 11.77 -11.79
CA PHE A 78 10.96 10.68 -12.07
C PHE A 78 9.51 11.03 -11.75
N PHE A 79 9.23 11.68 -10.62
CA PHE A 79 7.85 12.00 -10.23
C PHE A 79 7.39 13.42 -10.60
N TRP A 80 8.27 14.29 -11.12
CA TRP A 80 7.94 15.70 -11.38
C TRP A 80 6.69 15.85 -12.25
N GLU A 81 6.70 15.22 -13.43
CA GLU A 81 5.60 15.31 -14.41
C GLU A 81 4.30 14.62 -13.94
N ALA A 82 4.39 13.77 -12.91
CA ALA A 82 3.21 13.20 -12.25
C ALA A 82 2.60 14.18 -11.23
N VAL A 83 3.40 15.09 -10.67
CA VAL A 83 3.01 16.00 -9.59
C VAL A 83 2.65 17.39 -10.11
N ASP A 84 3.30 17.87 -11.16
CA ASP A 84 3.03 19.19 -11.74
C ASP A 84 1.73 19.25 -12.55
N GLY A 85 1.22 18.11 -13.01
CA GLY A 85 -0.02 18.01 -13.79
C GLY A 85 0.18 18.11 -15.30
N SER A 86 1.42 18.22 -15.79
CA SER A 86 1.74 18.27 -17.24
C SER A 86 1.31 17.00 -17.98
N HIS A 87 1.25 15.87 -17.27
CA HIS A 87 0.76 14.59 -17.78
C HIS A 87 -0.49 14.14 -17.00
N PRO A 88 -1.71 14.56 -17.40
CA PRO A 88 -2.92 14.37 -16.59
C PRO A 88 -3.25 12.91 -16.26
N ALA A 89 -3.00 11.98 -17.20
CA ALA A 89 -3.19 10.55 -16.94
C ALA A 89 -2.21 10.03 -15.88
N THR A 90 -0.94 10.41 -15.99
CA THR A 90 0.10 10.07 -15.00
C THR A 90 -0.25 10.61 -13.62
N SER A 91 -0.67 11.87 -13.52
CA SER A 91 -1.10 12.50 -12.27
C SER A 91 -2.31 11.80 -11.65
N ALA A 92 -3.33 11.50 -12.45
CA ALA A 92 -4.52 10.82 -11.96
C ALA A 92 -4.23 9.39 -11.47
N VAL A 93 -3.38 8.65 -12.18
CA VAL A 93 -2.91 7.33 -11.74
C VAL A 93 -2.02 7.44 -10.50
N GLY A 94 -1.20 8.47 -10.37
CA GLY A 94 -0.41 8.74 -9.16
C GLY A 94 -1.28 9.01 -7.93
N ILE A 95 -2.32 9.83 -8.07
CA ILE A 95 -3.32 10.06 -7.00
C ILE A 95 -4.03 8.76 -6.63
N TYR A 96 -4.41 7.96 -7.64
CA TYR A 96 -5.04 6.67 -7.43
C TYR A 96 -4.12 5.68 -6.70
N PHE A 97 -2.85 5.60 -7.11
CA PHE A 97 -1.82 4.80 -6.45
C PHE A 97 -1.70 5.19 -4.97
N LEU A 98 -1.55 6.49 -4.68
CA LEU A 98 -1.48 7.01 -3.32
C LEU A 98 -2.70 6.60 -2.50
N ALA A 99 -3.89 6.79 -3.05
CA ALA A 99 -5.13 6.51 -2.35
C ALA A 99 -5.30 5.02 -2.06
N GLN A 100 -5.05 4.14 -3.02
CA GLN A 100 -5.13 2.69 -2.81
C GLN A 100 -4.04 2.20 -1.85
N TYR A 101 -2.85 2.79 -1.94
CA TYR A 101 -1.73 2.42 -1.09
C TYR A 101 -1.95 2.76 0.38
N MET A 102 -2.69 3.83 0.70
CA MET A 102 -3.13 4.12 2.07
C MET A 102 -3.81 2.91 2.75
N SER A 103 -4.73 2.24 2.05
CA SER A 103 -5.40 1.04 2.61
C SER A 103 -4.43 -0.11 2.83
N VAL A 104 -3.49 -0.32 1.90
CA VAL A 104 -2.46 -1.36 2.04
C VAL A 104 -1.53 -1.04 3.22
N LEU A 105 -1.04 0.20 3.31
CA LEU A 105 -0.19 0.68 4.41
C LEU A 105 -0.89 0.53 5.76
N THR A 106 -2.18 0.83 5.87
CA THR A 106 -2.95 0.62 7.09
C THR A 106 -2.89 -0.84 7.56
N GLY A 107 -3.08 -1.80 6.64
CA GLY A 107 -2.94 -3.22 6.95
C GLY A 107 -1.52 -3.59 7.41
N ILE A 108 -0.51 -3.13 6.67
CA ILE A 108 0.90 -3.40 6.94
C ILE A 108 1.32 -2.83 8.30
N TYR A 109 0.99 -1.57 8.61
CA TYR A 109 1.35 -0.94 9.88
C TYR A 109 0.61 -1.52 11.06
N VAL A 110 -0.66 -1.92 10.90
CA VAL A 110 -1.38 -2.65 11.96
C VAL A 110 -0.70 -3.99 12.27
N ASP A 111 -0.35 -4.77 11.24
CA ASP A 111 0.34 -6.04 11.44
C ASP A 111 1.77 -5.86 11.98
N SER A 112 2.47 -4.83 11.52
CA SER A 112 3.81 -4.46 11.99
C SER A 112 3.81 -4.00 13.44
N ALA A 113 2.78 -3.26 13.87
CA ALA A 113 2.60 -2.87 15.26
C ALA A 113 2.43 -4.11 16.15
N ARG A 114 1.50 -5.01 15.79
CA ARG A 114 1.25 -6.26 16.54
C ARG A 114 2.51 -7.08 16.79
N GLN A 115 3.41 -7.13 15.80
CA GLN A 115 4.60 -7.95 15.86
C GLN A 115 5.85 -7.19 16.34
N ASN A 116 5.72 -5.89 16.69
CA ASN A 116 6.83 -5.00 17.02
C ASN A 116 7.92 -4.93 15.93
N GLN A 117 7.50 -4.82 14.67
CA GLN A 117 8.37 -4.88 13.48
C GLN A 117 8.47 -3.54 12.74
N LEU A 118 8.10 -2.43 13.39
CA LEU A 118 7.99 -1.10 12.75
C LEU A 118 9.28 -0.69 12.04
N VAL A 119 10.45 -0.89 12.65
CA VAL A 119 11.75 -0.57 12.02
C VAL A 119 11.93 -1.35 10.72
N ARG A 120 11.64 -2.65 10.75
CA ARG A 120 11.82 -3.53 9.59
C ARG A 120 10.84 -3.17 8.46
N THR A 121 9.60 -2.84 8.82
CA THR A 121 8.58 -2.32 7.89
C THR A 121 9.04 -1.00 7.26
N THR A 122 9.59 -0.08 8.05
CA THR A 122 10.14 1.19 7.55
C THR A 122 11.29 0.95 6.57
N LEU A 123 12.23 0.06 6.89
CA LEU A 123 13.35 -0.26 5.99
C LEU A 123 12.87 -0.86 4.67
N TRP A 124 11.89 -1.78 4.71
CA TRP A 124 11.30 -2.32 3.49
C TRP A 124 10.55 -1.25 2.69
N LEU A 125 9.78 -0.37 3.34
CA LEU A 125 9.08 0.72 2.67
C LEU A 125 10.04 1.73 2.03
N LEU A 126 11.21 1.96 2.63
CA LEU A 126 12.27 2.76 2.01
C LEU A 126 12.84 2.06 0.78
N LEU A 127 13.09 0.74 0.85
CA LEU A 127 13.53 -0.03 -0.31
C LEU A 127 12.48 -0.02 -1.44
N PHE A 128 11.20 -0.08 -1.08
CA PHE A 128 10.07 0.09 -1.99
C PHE A 128 10.13 1.46 -2.70
N GLN A 129 10.24 2.56 -1.95
CA GLN A 129 10.34 3.91 -2.52
C GLN A 129 11.52 4.07 -3.48
N MET A 130 12.57 3.28 -3.24
CA MET A 130 13.75 3.32 -4.09
C MET A 130 13.66 2.53 -5.39
N THR A 131 12.70 1.63 -5.50
CA THR A 131 12.62 0.69 -6.60
C THR A 131 11.20 0.64 -7.15
N ALA A 132 10.36 -0.25 -6.64
CA ALA A 132 8.94 -0.35 -6.95
C ALA A 132 8.32 -1.39 -6.01
N VAL A 133 7.00 -1.34 -5.80
CA VAL A 133 6.32 -2.38 -4.99
C VAL A 133 6.25 -3.70 -5.76
N ALA A 134 6.19 -3.66 -7.08
CA ALA A 134 6.27 -4.83 -7.95
C ALA A 134 7.60 -5.59 -7.79
N CYS A 135 8.70 -4.87 -7.56
CA CYS A 135 10.02 -5.47 -7.33
C CYS A 135 10.13 -6.04 -5.91
N THR A 136 9.76 -5.24 -4.92
CA THR A 136 10.07 -5.48 -3.50
C THR A 136 8.95 -6.18 -2.73
N GLY A 137 7.71 -6.11 -3.22
CA GLY A 137 6.53 -6.73 -2.62
C GLY A 137 6.68 -8.24 -2.45
N PRO A 138 7.18 -9.01 -3.44
CA PRO A 138 7.41 -10.44 -3.26
C PRO A 138 8.44 -10.77 -2.18
N PHE A 139 9.47 -9.94 -1.98
CA PHE A 139 10.43 -10.13 -0.88
C PHE A 139 9.75 -9.88 0.47
N TRP A 140 8.91 -8.86 0.57
CA TRP A 140 8.06 -8.65 1.75
C TRP A 140 7.10 -9.83 1.97
N ALA A 141 6.47 -10.35 0.92
CA ALA A 141 5.60 -11.51 1.03
C ALA A 141 6.36 -12.74 1.51
N LEU A 142 7.56 -13.02 0.96
CA LEU A 142 8.43 -14.11 1.43
C LEU A 142 8.79 -13.96 2.91
N TRP A 143 9.03 -12.74 3.34
CA TRP A 143 9.23 -12.44 4.76
C TRP A 143 7.92 -12.68 5.56
N CYS A 144 6.76 -12.24 5.10
CA CYS A 144 5.49 -12.62 5.74
C CYS A 144 5.32 -14.14 5.83
N LEU A 145 5.78 -14.91 4.83
CA LEU A 145 5.74 -16.37 4.89
C LEU A 145 6.68 -16.96 5.95
N SER A 146 7.82 -16.33 6.23
CA SER A 146 8.77 -16.84 7.23
C SER A 146 8.37 -16.47 8.65
N ASP A 147 7.81 -15.28 8.84
CA ASP A 147 7.66 -14.67 10.17
C ASP A 147 6.20 -14.62 10.65
N SER A 148 5.22 -14.63 9.74
CA SER A 148 3.83 -14.50 10.13
C SER A 148 3.29 -15.82 10.68
N PRO A 149 2.75 -15.84 11.92
CA PRO A 149 2.07 -17.01 12.44
C PRO A 149 0.76 -17.33 11.71
N LEU A 150 0.23 -16.37 10.94
CA LEU A 150 -0.98 -16.55 10.15
C LEU A 150 -0.71 -17.18 8.78
N ILE A 151 0.53 -17.55 8.48
CA ILE A 151 0.82 -18.24 7.23
C ILE A 151 1.52 -19.55 7.57
N THR A 152 0.73 -20.61 7.76
CA THR A 152 1.24 -21.94 8.05
C THR A 152 1.24 -22.79 6.80
N TYR A 153 2.42 -22.96 6.20
CA TYR A 153 2.67 -23.94 5.15
C TYR A 153 3.84 -24.82 5.57
N GLY A 154 3.57 -26.10 5.83
CA GLY A 154 4.60 -27.10 6.13
C GLY A 154 4.69 -27.57 7.58
N SER A 155 3.93 -27.00 8.52
CA SER A 155 3.73 -27.65 9.83
C SER A 155 2.75 -28.80 9.66
N THR A 156 3.11 -29.98 10.20
CA THR A 156 2.25 -31.18 10.21
C THR A 156 0.95 -30.96 11.00
N ILE A 157 0.90 -29.93 11.85
CA ILE A 157 -0.25 -29.54 12.65
C ILE A 157 -0.49 -28.04 12.42
N PRO A 158 -1.67 -27.62 11.92
CA PRO A 158 -2.04 -26.22 11.84
C PRO A 158 -2.24 -25.64 13.25
N PRO A 159 -1.85 -24.37 13.50
CA PRO A 159 -2.01 -23.74 14.81
C PRO A 159 -3.48 -23.72 15.21
N SER A 160 -3.74 -23.90 16.50
CA SER A 160 -5.11 -23.83 16.99
C SER A 160 -5.67 -22.42 16.82
N PHE A 161 -6.99 -22.27 16.66
CA PHE A 161 -7.63 -20.96 16.53
C PHE A 161 -7.31 -20.06 17.74
N GLU A 162 -7.16 -20.64 18.93
CA GLU A 162 -6.82 -19.91 20.14
C GLU A 162 -5.37 -19.40 20.12
N GLU A 163 -4.41 -20.21 19.68
CA GLU A 163 -3.03 -19.77 19.48
C GLU A 163 -2.93 -18.60 18.51
N LEU A 164 -3.67 -18.67 17.39
CA LEU A 164 -3.75 -17.58 16.42
C LEU A 164 -4.35 -16.32 17.06
N ARG A 165 -5.43 -16.47 17.82
CA ARG A 165 -6.10 -15.36 18.51
C ARG A 165 -5.18 -14.67 19.52
N ILE A 166 -4.45 -15.43 20.33
CA ILE A 166 -3.50 -14.89 21.31
C ILE A 166 -2.34 -14.19 20.60
N LYS A 167 -1.74 -14.83 19.59
CA LYS A 167 -0.57 -14.29 18.90
C LYS A 167 -0.88 -13.07 18.02
N PHE A 168 -2.13 -12.92 17.58
CA PHE A 168 -2.61 -11.74 16.86
C PHE A 168 -3.44 -10.77 17.72
N SER A 169 -3.50 -11.01 19.03
CA SER A 169 -4.04 -10.02 19.97
C SER A 169 -3.19 -8.76 19.88
N SER A 170 -3.87 -7.61 19.83
CA SER A 170 -3.23 -6.36 19.46
C SER A 170 -3.17 -5.41 20.64
N PRO A 171 -2.02 -4.77 20.92
CA PRO A 171 -2.00 -3.67 21.87
C PRO A 171 -2.81 -2.51 21.27
N LEU A 172 -3.98 -2.24 21.85
CA LEU A 172 -4.92 -1.19 21.44
C LEU A 172 -4.20 0.15 21.16
N ARG A 173 -3.24 0.48 22.03
CA ARG A 173 -2.39 1.67 21.95
C ARG A 173 -1.65 1.80 20.63
N GLN A 174 -1.15 0.71 20.05
CA GLN A 174 -0.39 0.84 18.80
C GLN A 174 -1.30 0.94 17.58
N ILE A 175 -2.46 0.27 17.59
CA ILE A 175 -3.43 0.35 16.49
C ILE A 175 -3.99 1.76 16.34
N ILE A 176 -4.40 2.39 17.45
CA ILE A 176 -5.04 3.72 17.39
C ILE A 176 -4.10 4.78 16.80
N LEU A 177 -2.79 4.59 16.93
CA LEU A 177 -1.77 5.50 16.42
C LEU A 177 -1.44 5.30 14.93
N VAL A 178 -1.85 4.19 14.30
CA VAL A 178 -1.56 3.92 12.88
C VAL A 178 -2.15 5.00 11.98
N LEU A 179 -3.46 5.25 12.10
CA LEU A 179 -4.16 6.20 11.23
C LEU A 179 -3.61 7.64 11.33
N PRO A 180 -3.48 8.27 12.53
CA PRO A 180 -2.95 9.63 12.60
C PRO A 180 -1.48 9.71 12.14
N SER A 181 -0.70 8.63 12.32
CA SER A 181 0.68 8.59 11.82
C SER A 181 0.76 8.50 10.31
N LEU A 182 -0.15 7.77 9.67
CA LEU A 182 -0.26 7.76 8.21
C LEU A 182 -0.77 9.10 7.67
N ILE A 183 -1.70 9.77 8.36
CA ILE A 183 -2.17 11.10 7.95
C ILE A 183 -1.01 12.11 7.96
N LEU A 184 -0.24 12.18 9.05
CA LEU A 184 0.83 13.15 9.18
C LEU A 184 2.12 12.76 8.44
N GLY A 185 2.47 11.48 8.45
CA GLY A 185 3.73 10.99 7.90
C GLY A 185 3.66 10.68 6.40
N TYR A 186 2.48 10.36 5.87
CA TYR A 186 2.31 9.94 4.47
C TYR A 186 1.39 10.87 3.67
N LEU A 187 0.16 11.11 4.14
CA LEU A 187 -0.81 11.90 3.39
C LEU A 187 -0.45 13.39 3.36
N PHE A 188 0.01 13.95 4.48
CA PHE A 188 0.38 15.36 4.55
C PHE A 188 1.53 15.72 3.59
N PRO A 189 2.68 15.01 3.56
CA PRO A 189 3.70 15.25 2.53
C PRO A 189 3.18 15.09 1.10
N ALA A 190 2.26 14.15 0.87
CA ALA A 190 1.67 13.94 -0.45
C ALA A 190 0.83 15.13 -0.91
N VAL A 191 0.05 15.72 0.00
CA VAL A 191 -0.72 16.96 -0.28
C VAL A 191 0.23 18.12 -0.53
N MET A 192 1.32 18.24 0.24
CA MET A 192 2.30 19.32 0.06
C MET A 192 2.98 19.28 -1.31
N MET A 193 3.35 18.08 -1.82
CA MET A 193 3.94 17.98 -3.16
C MET A 193 2.92 18.27 -4.28
N ALA A 194 1.65 17.92 -4.08
CA ALA A 194 0.58 18.13 -5.06
C ALA A 194 0.05 19.57 -5.14
N LEU A 195 0.56 20.50 -4.33
CA LEU A 195 0.20 21.92 -4.43
C LEU A 195 0.70 22.49 -5.77
N SER A 196 -0.15 23.25 -6.46
CA SER A 196 0.20 23.83 -7.75
C SER A 196 1.40 24.78 -7.64
N SER A 197 2.42 24.52 -8.45
CA SER A 197 3.56 25.41 -8.64
C SER A 197 3.56 25.99 -10.05
N PRO A 198 3.95 27.27 -10.26
CA PRO A 198 4.38 28.25 -9.26
C PRO A 198 3.24 29.02 -8.58
N SER A 199 1.97 28.65 -8.84
CA SER A 199 0.81 29.49 -8.46
C SER A 199 0.55 29.59 -6.95
N LEU A 200 0.68 28.47 -6.22
CA LEU A 200 0.49 28.41 -4.76
C LEU A 200 1.83 28.28 -4.01
N VAL A 201 2.78 27.53 -4.58
CA VAL A 201 4.09 27.28 -4.00
C VAL A 201 5.19 27.44 -5.04
N SER A 202 6.42 27.73 -4.63
CA SER A 202 7.55 27.83 -5.57
C SER A 202 8.00 26.46 -6.07
N ASN A 203 8.62 26.40 -7.27
CA ASN A 203 9.17 25.16 -7.81
C ASN A 203 10.23 24.56 -6.86
N HIS A 204 10.96 25.43 -6.15
CA HIS A 204 11.90 25.03 -5.11
C HIS A 204 11.20 24.27 -3.97
N PHE A 205 10.10 24.81 -3.46
CA PHE A 205 9.31 24.13 -2.41
C PHE A 205 8.75 22.79 -2.92
N GLN A 206 8.23 22.74 -4.14
CA GLN A 206 7.64 21.52 -4.69
C GLN A 206 8.67 20.39 -4.83
N GLN A 207 9.90 20.70 -5.27
CA GLN A 207 11.00 19.73 -5.30
C GLN A 207 11.34 19.19 -3.90
N LEU A 208 11.40 20.07 -2.88
CA LEU A 208 11.64 19.66 -1.50
C LEU A 208 10.49 18.80 -0.93
N ALA A 209 9.24 19.15 -1.25
CA ALA A 209 8.07 18.37 -0.84
C ALA A 209 8.05 16.98 -1.48
N LEU A 210 8.43 16.89 -2.76
CA LEU A 210 8.57 15.62 -3.48
C LEU A 210 9.70 14.75 -2.88
N ALA A 211 10.85 15.36 -2.59
CA ALA A 211 11.94 14.66 -1.89
C ALA A 211 11.52 14.18 -0.49
N ALA A 212 10.79 15.00 0.26
CA ALA A 212 10.25 14.65 1.57
C ALA A 212 9.24 13.49 1.48
N TRP A 213 8.35 13.49 0.49
CA TRP A 213 7.41 12.39 0.29
C TRP A 213 8.12 11.06 -0.01
N ASN A 214 9.24 11.07 -0.72
CA ASN A 214 9.99 9.83 -0.97
C ASN A 214 10.58 9.19 0.29
N ILE A 215 10.73 9.94 1.38
CA ILE A 215 11.15 9.44 2.69
C ILE A 215 9.99 9.35 3.71
N PHE A 216 8.73 9.38 3.25
CA PHE A 216 7.55 9.25 4.12
C PHE A 216 7.60 8.10 5.14
N PRO A 217 8.20 6.91 4.87
CA PRO A 217 8.19 5.83 5.86
C PRO A 217 8.91 6.22 7.15
N ILE A 218 9.93 7.08 7.04
CA ILE A 218 10.66 7.63 8.18
C ILE A 218 9.75 8.58 8.97
N PHE A 219 8.97 9.43 8.30
CA PHE A 219 8.02 10.31 8.96
C PHE A 219 6.92 9.55 9.68
N VAL A 220 6.32 8.54 9.03
CA VAL A 220 5.31 7.68 9.69
C VAL A 220 5.91 7.01 10.92
N PHE A 221 7.12 6.46 10.81
CA PHE A 221 7.83 5.87 11.94
C PHE A 221 8.03 6.86 13.09
N PHE A 222 8.60 8.04 12.82
CA PHE A 222 8.85 9.04 13.85
C PHE A 222 7.55 9.56 14.47
N VAL A 223 6.51 9.83 13.69
CA VAL A 223 5.20 10.24 14.22
C VAL A 223 4.62 9.15 15.13
N MET A 224 4.73 7.87 14.75
CA MET A 224 4.32 6.76 15.63
C MET A 224 5.12 6.77 16.94
N GLN A 225 6.45 6.93 16.89
CA GLN A 225 7.30 6.97 18.10
C GLN A 225 6.98 8.17 18.99
N ILE A 226 6.81 9.35 18.39
CA ILE A 226 6.45 10.59 19.09
C ILE A 226 5.09 10.43 19.76
N PHE A 227 4.09 9.91 19.06
CA PHE A 227 2.78 9.68 19.66
C PHE A 227 2.79 8.61 20.75
N GLN A 228 3.59 7.56 20.60
CA GLN A 228 3.81 6.61 21.69
C GLN A 228 4.40 7.33 22.91
N TYR A 229 5.40 8.20 22.73
CA TYR A 229 6.02 8.93 23.82
C TYR A 229 5.08 9.97 24.48
N ILE A 230 4.35 10.76 23.69
CA ILE A 230 3.47 11.86 24.17
C ILE A 230 2.18 11.34 24.78
N PHE A 231 1.63 10.24 24.26
CA PHE A 231 0.40 9.62 24.76
C PHE A 231 0.72 8.29 25.47
N PRO A 232 1.32 8.33 26.68
CA PRO A 232 1.33 7.18 27.55
C PRO A 232 -0.13 6.98 28.00
N LEU A 233 -0.86 6.12 27.30
CA LEU A 233 -2.23 5.78 27.70
C LEU A 233 -2.18 5.04 29.04
N SER A 234 -2.40 5.77 30.15
CA SER A 234 -2.76 5.24 31.48
C SER A 234 -4.18 4.66 31.52
N TRP A 235 -4.63 3.99 30.46
CA TRP A 235 -5.91 3.29 30.47
C TRP A 235 -5.72 1.90 31.07
N GLY A 236 -5.68 1.84 32.40
CA GLY A 236 -5.94 0.63 33.18
C GLY A 236 -4.90 -0.49 33.08
N GLU A 237 -3.59 -0.17 33.07
CA GLU A 237 -2.62 -1.14 33.58
C GLU A 237 -2.69 -1.10 35.11
N GLU A 238 -3.66 -1.82 35.68
CA GLU A 238 -3.44 -2.36 37.03
C GLU A 238 -2.33 -3.41 36.91
N GLU A 239 -1.10 -2.98 37.17
CA GLU A 239 0.02 -3.84 37.56
C GLU A 239 -0.41 -4.67 38.79
N GLY A 240 -1.05 -5.82 38.58
CA GLY A 240 -1.49 -6.61 39.72
C GLY A 240 -2.13 -7.97 39.43
N SER A 241 -2.69 -8.22 38.24
CA SER A 241 -3.22 -9.55 37.93
C SER A 241 -2.95 -9.95 36.48
N GLY A 242 -2.23 -11.06 36.31
CA GLY A 242 -1.65 -11.52 35.03
C GLY A 242 -2.65 -11.97 33.94
N LYS A 243 -3.82 -11.34 33.80
CA LYS A 243 -4.79 -11.59 32.71
C LYS A 243 -5.69 -10.38 32.46
N GLN A 244 -5.21 -9.33 31.78
CA GLN A 244 -6.10 -8.34 31.17
C GLN A 244 -5.65 -8.03 29.75
N PHE A 245 -6.07 -8.89 28.83
CA PHE A 245 -6.25 -8.51 27.43
C PHE A 245 -7.11 -7.24 27.39
N ALA A 246 -6.70 -6.20 26.67
CA ALA A 246 -7.58 -5.08 26.33
C ALA A 246 -8.94 -5.64 25.92
N THR A 247 -10.01 -5.21 26.58
CA THR A 247 -11.34 -5.82 26.44
C THR A 247 -11.66 -5.92 24.93
N TYR A 248 -11.84 -7.15 24.43
CA TYR A 248 -12.08 -7.46 23.00
C TYR A 248 -13.02 -6.46 22.26
N PRO A 249 -14.07 -5.89 22.89
CA PRO A 249 -14.90 -4.86 22.28
C PRO A 249 -14.15 -3.58 21.88
N SER A 250 -13.25 -3.05 22.72
CA SER A 250 -12.56 -1.78 22.46
C SER A 250 -11.58 -1.91 21.30
N THR A 251 -10.78 -2.99 21.27
CA THR A 251 -9.87 -3.29 20.16
C THR A 251 -10.61 -3.47 18.83
N ARG A 252 -11.77 -4.14 18.87
CA ARG A 252 -12.61 -4.31 17.68
C ARG A 252 -13.14 -2.98 17.16
N ILE A 253 -13.64 -2.10 18.03
CA ILE A 253 -14.15 -0.78 17.63
C ILE A 253 -13.03 0.05 16.99
N THR A 254 -11.84 0.09 17.61
CA THR A 254 -10.71 0.85 17.08
C THR A 254 -10.26 0.34 15.72
N LEU A 255 -10.14 -0.99 15.53
CA LEU A 255 -9.81 -1.57 14.23
C LEU A 255 -10.84 -1.21 13.17
N ARG A 256 -12.14 -1.27 13.49
CA ARG A 256 -13.20 -0.87 12.57
C ARG A 256 -13.06 0.59 12.14
N ILE A 257 -12.76 1.51 13.07
CA ILE A 257 -12.57 2.93 12.73
C ILE A 257 -11.37 3.09 11.82
N VAL A 258 -10.21 2.54 12.20
CA VAL A 258 -8.97 2.64 11.42
C VAL A 258 -9.16 2.09 10.00
N TYR A 259 -9.79 0.93 9.88
CA TYR A 259 -10.05 0.29 8.59
C TYR A 259 -11.13 1.02 7.79
N ALA A 260 -12.26 1.40 8.41
CA ALA A 260 -13.33 2.10 7.70
C ALA A 260 -12.85 3.43 7.11
N VAL A 261 -12.05 4.21 7.86
CA VAL A 261 -11.54 5.50 7.35
C VAL A 261 -10.58 5.29 6.17
N SER A 262 -9.63 4.35 6.28
CA SER A 262 -8.72 4.06 5.17
C SER A 262 -9.44 3.52 3.94
N LEU A 263 -10.40 2.62 4.14
CA LEU A 263 -11.24 2.09 3.07
C LEU A 263 -12.08 3.16 2.39
N LEU A 264 -12.72 4.04 3.16
CA LEU A 264 -13.53 5.13 2.62
C LEU A 264 -12.69 6.07 1.77
N PHE A 265 -11.48 6.40 2.21
CA PHE A 265 -10.54 7.23 1.45
C PHE A 265 -10.17 6.57 0.11
N SER A 266 -9.69 5.32 0.13
CA SER A 266 -9.31 4.59 -1.08
C SER A 266 -10.49 4.37 -2.02
N PHE A 267 -11.66 4.01 -1.48
CA PHE A 267 -12.88 3.79 -2.26
C PHE A 267 -13.35 5.08 -2.95
N SER A 268 -13.33 6.21 -2.24
CA SER A 268 -13.75 7.50 -2.79
C SER A 268 -12.91 7.89 -4.02
N VAL A 269 -11.59 7.72 -3.94
CA VAL A 269 -10.68 8.00 -5.07
C VAL A 269 -10.89 7.01 -6.21
N HIS A 270 -11.14 5.73 -5.92
CA HIS A 270 -11.45 4.74 -6.95
C HIS A 270 -12.71 5.09 -7.73
N ILE A 271 -13.80 5.41 -7.02
CA ILE A 271 -15.05 5.83 -7.66
C ILE A 271 -14.87 7.15 -8.42
N GLY A 272 -14.09 8.09 -7.90
CA GLY A 272 -13.75 9.34 -8.59
C GLY A 272 -13.03 9.08 -9.92
N LEU A 273 -11.99 8.25 -9.91
CA LEU A 273 -11.22 7.90 -11.10
C LEU A 273 -12.08 7.15 -12.14
N LEU A 274 -12.87 6.17 -11.69
CA LEU A 274 -13.81 5.46 -12.55
C LEU A 274 -14.85 6.40 -13.16
N SER A 275 -15.38 7.33 -12.37
CA SER A 275 -16.37 8.32 -12.84
C SER A 275 -15.76 9.22 -13.91
N ILE A 276 -14.57 9.78 -13.66
CA ILE A 276 -13.81 10.57 -14.65
C ILE A 276 -13.65 9.76 -15.93
N SER A 277 -13.17 8.52 -15.81
CA SER A 277 -12.88 7.70 -16.98
C SER A 277 -14.14 7.32 -17.77
N LEU A 278 -15.22 6.92 -17.10
CA LEU A 278 -16.48 6.54 -17.75
C LEU A 278 -17.18 7.73 -18.40
N THR A 279 -17.09 8.93 -17.83
CA THR A 279 -17.68 10.12 -18.46
C THR A 279 -17.03 10.47 -19.79
N THR A 280 -15.78 10.07 -20.04
CA THR A 280 -15.16 10.23 -21.38
C THR A 280 -15.83 9.39 -22.47
N ILE A 281 -16.53 8.31 -22.09
CA ILE A 281 -17.28 7.43 -23.00
C ILE A 281 -18.75 7.83 -23.06
N ILE A 282 -19.38 8.07 -21.91
CA ILE A 282 -20.82 8.32 -21.81
C ILE A 282 -21.16 9.75 -22.24
N PHE A 283 -20.28 10.72 -21.92
CA PHE A 283 -20.49 12.15 -22.18
C PHE A 283 -19.26 12.80 -22.84
N PRO A 284 -18.80 12.30 -24.00
CA PRO A 284 -17.55 12.75 -24.63
C PRO A 284 -17.55 14.25 -24.98
N THR A 285 -18.72 14.84 -25.22
CA THR A 285 -18.87 16.28 -25.54
C THR A 285 -18.58 17.20 -24.36
N LEU A 286 -18.51 16.69 -23.13
CA LEU A 286 -18.13 17.47 -21.94
C LEU A 286 -16.60 17.62 -21.81
N TRP A 287 -15.82 16.91 -22.62
CA TRP A 287 -14.37 16.84 -22.51
C TRP A 287 -13.68 17.55 -23.68
N ALA A 288 -12.57 18.23 -23.40
CA ALA A 288 -11.67 18.72 -24.43
C ALA A 288 -11.00 17.53 -25.15
N SER A 289 -10.70 17.66 -26.44
CA SER A 289 -10.15 16.55 -27.25
C SER A 289 -8.86 15.96 -26.68
N GLU A 290 -8.01 16.80 -26.09
CA GLU A 290 -6.72 16.42 -25.51
C GLU A 290 -6.91 15.57 -24.24
N THR A 291 -7.72 16.07 -23.29
CA THR A 291 -8.00 15.38 -22.03
C THR A 291 -8.86 14.13 -22.23
N LEU A 292 -9.72 14.14 -23.24
CA LEU A 292 -10.57 13.00 -23.59
C LEU A 292 -9.72 11.76 -23.86
N GLN A 293 -8.60 11.87 -24.58
CA GLN A 293 -7.72 10.72 -24.86
C GLN A 293 -6.98 10.25 -23.63
N GLU A 294 -6.51 11.17 -22.79
CA GLU A 294 -5.76 10.87 -21.57
C GLU A 294 -6.61 10.09 -20.55
N PHE A 295 -7.88 10.44 -20.39
CA PHE A 295 -8.75 9.84 -19.37
C PHE A 295 -9.58 8.64 -19.84
N ARG A 296 -9.44 8.18 -21.09
CA ARG A 296 -10.15 6.96 -21.55
C ARG A 296 -9.78 5.76 -20.70
N PRO A 297 -10.72 4.83 -20.40
CA PRO A 297 -10.44 3.68 -19.54
C PRO A 297 -9.26 2.83 -19.98
N GLY A 298 -9.11 2.60 -21.29
CA GLY A 298 -8.01 1.80 -21.83
C GLY A 298 -6.63 2.43 -21.67
N ARG A 299 -6.55 3.76 -21.53
CA ARG A 299 -5.29 4.46 -21.26
C ARG A 299 -5.07 4.61 -19.76
N LEU A 300 -6.10 5.06 -19.05
CA LEU A 300 -6.01 5.44 -17.64
C LEU A 300 -5.93 4.26 -16.66
N LEU A 301 -6.58 3.14 -16.97
CA LEU A 301 -6.78 2.04 -16.01
C LEU A 301 -6.09 0.74 -16.42
N ILE A 302 -5.73 0.59 -17.69
CA ILE A 302 -5.21 -0.65 -18.25
C ILE A 302 -3.72 -0.48 -18.56
N PRO A 303 -2.82 -1.28 -17.95
CA PRO A 303 -1.40 -1.21 -18.27
C PRO A 303 -1.15 -1.47 -19.76
N PRO A 304 -0.35 -0.64 -20.45
CA PRO A 304 -0.06 -0.84 -21.85
C PRO A 304 0.76 -2.12 -22.04
N VAL A 305 0.27 -3.01 -22.91
CA VAL A 305 0.97 -4.26 -23.25
C VAL A 305 2.11 -4.00 -24.24
N THR A 306 1.85 -3.17 -25.27
CA THR A 306 2.84 -2.75 -26.25
C THR A 306 3.82 -1.76 -25.66
N ILE A 307 5.10 -1.90 -25.98
CA ILE A 307 6.14 -0.92 -25.59
C ILE A 307 6.12 0.19 -26.63
N THR A 308 5.73 1.38 -26.22
CA THR A 308 5.73 2.59 -27.05
C THR A 308 6.85 3.50 -26.60
N PRO A 309 7.67 4.07 -27.50
CA PRO A 309 8.73 5.00 -27.12
C PRO A 309 8.17 6.18 -26.31
N ALA A 310 8.74 6.42 -25.13
CA ALA A 310 8.41 7.54 -24.27
C ALA A 310 9.04 8.82 -24.83
N LYS A 311 8.30 9.94 -24.82
CA LYS A 311 8.83 11.24 -25.25
C LYS A 311 9.45 11.99 -24.08
N THR A 312 8.90 11.80 -22.89
CA THR A 312 9.39 12.39 -21.64
C THR A 312 9.58 11.31 -20.57
N VAL A 313 10.03 11.73 -19.39
CA VAL A 313 10.06 10.83 -18.22
C VAL A 313 8.63 10.54 -17.76
N GLY A 314 7.73 11.54 -17.76
CA GLY A 314 6.33 11.40 -17.34
C GLY A 314 5.52 10.41 -18.16
N ASP A 315 5.77 10.30 -19.46
CA ASP A 315 5.17 9.28 -20.33
C ASP A 315 5.46 7.85 -19.83
N GLY A 316 6.72 7.58 -19.49
CA GLY A 316 7.14 6.27 -18.99
C GLY A 316 6.61 5.97 -17.59
N VAL A 317 6.52 7.00 -16.74
CA VAL A 317 6.04 6.89 -15.35
C VAL A 317 4.57 6.43 -15.29
N HIS A 318 3.75 6.80 -16.27
CA HIS A 318 2.37 6.31 -16.36
C HIS A 318 2.32 4.78 -16.50
N SER A 319 3.04 4.24 -17.49
CA SER A 319 3.14 2.79 -17.70
C SER A 319 3.75 2.11 -16.47
N PHE A 320 4.79 2.72 -15.89
CA PHE A 320 5.43 2.24 -14.67
C PHE A 320 4.41 2.09 -13.53
N PHE A 321 3.64 3.13 -13.22
CA PHE A 321 2.64 3.08 -12.14
C PHE A 321 1.59 2.01 -12.37
N LEU A 322 1.08 1.85 -13.59
CA LEU A 322 0.04 0.85 -13.88
C LEU A 322 0.56 -0.57 -13.65
N TRP A 323 1.77 -0.86 -14.13
CA TRP A 323 2.40 -2.16 -13.89
C TRP A 323 2.81 -2.37 -12.43
N ASP A 324 3.31 -1.33 -11.77
CA ASP A 324 3.70 -1.39 -10.37
C ASP A 324 2.50 -1.76 -9.47
N GLN A 325 1.34 -1.16 -9.75
CA GLN A 325 0.07 -1.46 -9.08
C GLN A 325 -0.39 -2.90 -9.31
N VAL A 326 -0.36 -3.37 -10.55
CA VAL A 326 -0.82 -4.73 -10.88
C VAL A 326 -0.04 -5.76 -10.09
N PHE A 327 1.29 -5.71 -10.13
CA PHE A 327 2.11 -6.70 -9.43
C PHE A 327 2.13 -6.46 -7.91
N GLY A 328 2.32 -5.22 -7.48
CA GLY A 328 2.37 -4.86 -6.07
C GLY A 328 1.10 -5.21 -5.31
N TYR A 329 -0.06 -4.79 -5.83
CA TYR A 329 -1.33 -5.09 -5.17
C TYR A 329 -1.73 -6.56 -5.29
N THR A 330 -1.37 -7.26 -6.37
CA THR A 330 -1.58 -8.71 -6.47
C THR A 330 -0.86 -9.44 -5.33
N VAL A 331 0.39 -9.04 -5.04
CA VAL A 331 1.15 -9.61 -3.92
C VAL A 331 0.52 -9.25 -2.57
N GLY A 332 0.10 -8.00 -2.37
CA GLY A 332 -0.61 -7.58 -1.16
C GLY A 332 -1.88 -8.39 -0.90
N ILE A 333 -2.74 -8.51 -1.92
CA ILE A 333 -3.98 -9.30 -1.87
C ILE A 333 -3.68 -10.77 -1.61
N LEU A 334 -2.64 -11.34 -2.24
CA LEU A 334 -2.21 -12.72 -1.99
C LEU A 334 -1.84 -12.93 -0.52
N VAL A 335 -1.03 -12.05 0.07
CA VAL A 335 -0.65 -12.15 1.49
C VAL A 335 -1.87 -12.03 2.40
N ALA A 336 -2.72 -11.02 2.18
CA ALA A 336 -3.95 -10.83 2.96
C ALA A 336 -4.89 -12.05 2.87
N TRP A 337 -5.01 -12.62 1.68
CA TRP A 337 -5.77 -13.85 1.44
C TRP A 337 -5.18 -15.05 2.17
N LEU A 338 -3.85 -15.24 2.13
CA LEU A 338 -3.19 -16.36 2.82
C LEU A 338 -3.40 -16.27 4.34
N GLN A 339 -3.31 -15.07 4.91
CA GLN A 339 -3.57 -14.84 6.33
C GLN A 339 -5.03 -15.13 6.71
N LEU A 340 -5.99 -14.64 5.92
CA LEU A 340 -7.41 -14.94 6.12
C LEU A 340 -7.71 -16.43 5.97
N HIS A 341 -7.13 -17.08 4.95
CA HIS A 341 -7.28 -18.50 4.70
C HIS A 341 -6.87 -19.35 5.91
N THR A 342 -5.74 -19.05 6.54
CA THR A 342 -5.29 -19.75 7.75
C THR A 342 -6.31 -19.61 8.89
N VAL A 343 -6.85 -18.42 9.11
CA VAL A 343 -7.90 -18.21 10.14
C VAL A 343 -9.18 -19.00 9.81
N LEU A 344 -9.59 -19.02 8.53
CA LEU A 344 -10.76 -19.78 8.08
C LEU A 344 -10.59 -21.30 8.25
N VAL A 345 -9.39 -21.81 7.99
CA VAL A 345 -9.05 -23.23 8.19
C VAL A 345 -9.01 -23.57 9.67
N ALA A 346 -8.34 -22.77 10.50
CA ALA A 346 -8.27 -22.97 11.95
C ALA A 346 -9.66 -22.96 12.63
N ARG A 347 -10.61 -22.20 12.06
CA ARG A 347 -12.00 -22.15 12.53
C ARG A 347 -12.90 -23.26 11.95
N GLY A 348 -12.40 -24.05 11.00
CA GLY A 348 -13.18 -25.08 10.30
C GLY A 348 -14.21 -24.55 9.29
N TRP A 349 -14.14 -23.26 8.93
CA TRP A 349 -15.15 -22.58 8.09
C TRP A 349 -14.83 -22.62 6.60
N PHE A 350 -13.58 -22.91 6.23
CA PHE A 350 -13.11 -22.81 4.85
C PHE A 350 -13.92 -23.70 3.89
N HIS A 351 -13.99 -25.00 4.17
CA HIS A 351 -14.65 -25.96 3.27
C HIS A 351 -16.18 -25.80 3.21
N GLN A 352 -16.81 -25.27 4.25
CA GLN A 352 -18.27 -25.11 4.31
C GLN A 352 -18.77 -23.84 3.61
N ARG A 353 -17.98 -22.76 3.56
CA ARG A 353 -18.48 -21.43 3.16
C ARG A 353 -17.72 -20.78 1.99
N TRP A 354 -16.50 -21.20 1.66
CA TRP A 354 -15.61 -20.45 0.75
C TRP A 354 -14.95 -21.32 -0.34
N PRO A 355 -15.71 -21.81 -1.35
CA PRO A 355 -15.13 -22.49 -2.50
C PRO A 355 -14.23 -21.54 -3.31
N ARG A 356 -13.07 -22.03 -3.79
CA ARG A 356 -12.02 -21.23 -4.47
C ARG A 356 -12.54 -20.34 -5.60
N THR A 357 -13.51 -20.82 -6.37
CA THR A 357 -14.11 -20.05 -7.48
C THR A 357 -14.86 -18.82 -6.97
N LYS A 358 -15.65 -18.94 -5.89
CA LYS A 358 -16.33 -17.79 -5.27
C LYS A 358 -15.33 -16.78 -4.70
N VAL A 359 -14.22 -17.25 -4.14
CA VAL A 359 -13.15 -16.37 -3.65
C VAL A 359 -12.54 -15.59 -4.80
N LEU A 360 -12.14 -16.28 -5.88
CA LEU A 360 -11.53 -15.63 -7.03
C LEU A 360 -12.47 -14.60 -7.66
N VAL A 361 -13.73 -14.97 -7.89
CA VAL A 361 -14.75 -14.05 -8.41
C VAL A 361 -14.98 -12.88 -7.46
N GLY A 362 -15.02 -13.12 -6.15
CA GLY A 362 -15.17 -12.08 -5.13
C GLY A 362 -13.99 -11.11 -5.09
N VAL A 363 -12.76 -11.61 -5.19
CA VAL A 363 -11.54 -10.78 -5.24
C VAL A 363 -11.51 -9.97 -6.53
N VAL A 364 -11.67 -10.61 -7.69
CA VAL A 364 -11.64 -9.91 -8.99
C VAL A 364 -12.76 -8.89 -9.09
N GLY A 365 -14.00 -9.28 -8.77
CA GLY A 365 -15.14 -8.37 -8.75
C GLY A 365 -14.97 -7.24 -7.74
N GLY A 366 -14.43 -7.55 -6.55
CA GLY A 366 -14.12 -6.55 -5.54
C GLY A 366 -13.09 -5.52 -6.02
N VAL A 367 -12.02 -5.97 -6.69
CA VAL A 367 -10.97 -5.08 -7.23
C VAL A 367 -11.57 -4.13 -8.26
N LEU A 368 -12.45 -4.64 -9.14
CA LEU A 368 -13.10 -3.84 -10.17
C LEU A 368 -14.10 -2.81 -9.62
N ILE A 369 -14.80 -3.14 -8.52
CA ILE A 369 -15.84 -2.28 -7.94
C ILE A 369 -15.27 -1.27 -6.94
N THR A 370 -14.26 -1.69 -6.17
CA THR A 370 -13.80 -0.93 -5.00
C THR A 370 -12.33 -0.53 -5.05
N GLY A 371 -11.55 -1.13 -5.93
CA GLY A 371 -10.11 -0.96 -6.02
C GLY A 371 -9.32 -2.01 -5.25
N PRO A 372 -8.07 -2.27 -5.64
CA PRO A 372 -7.27 -3.37 -5.10
C PRO A 372 -6.78 -3.12 -3.67
N GLY A 373 -6.49 -1.87 -3.30
CA GLY A 373 -6.13 -1.52 -1.92
C GLY A 373 -7.29 -1.76 -0.95
N VAL A 374 -8.52 -1.44 -1.38
CA VAL A 374 -9.74 -1.72 -0.61
C VAL A 374 -9.95 -3.21 -0.40
N VAL A 375 -9.78 -4.03 -1.45
CA VAL A 375 -9.87 -5.50 -1.32
C VAL A 375 -8.80 -6.03 -0.38
N CYS A 376 -7.55 -5.58 -0.52
CA CYS A 376 -6.45 -6.01 0.34
C CYS A 376 -6.76 -5.74 1.82
N LEU A 377 -7.17 -4.51 2.17
CA LEU A 377 -7.50 -4.16 3.54
C LEU A 377 -8.82 -4.81 4.02
N GLY A 378 -9.79 -5.00 3.12
CA GLY A 378 -11.04 -5.69 3.43
C GLY A 378 -10.82 -7.15 3.83
N LEU A 379 -9.88 -7.85 3.17
CA LEU A 379 -9.47 -9.20 3.59
C LEU A 379 -8.84 -9.20 4.99
N ASN A 380 -7.99 -8.21 5.29
CA ASN A 380 -7.42 -8.03 6.64
C ASN A 380 -8.49 -7.70 7.68
N TRP A 381 -9.50 -6.89 7.33
CA TRP A 381 -10.62 -6.59 8.21
C TRP A 381 -11.42 -7.86 8.51
N ILE A 382 -11.82 -8.63 7.50
CA ILE A 382 -12.57 -9.89 7.71
C ILE A 382 -11.77 -10.83 8.62
N ARG A 383 -10.46 -10.97 8.37
CA ARG A 383 -9.54 -11.78 9.19
C ARG A 383 -9.58 -11.34 10.66
N ASP A 384 -9.47 -10.04 10.91
CA ASP A 384 -9.45 -9.49 12.26
C ASP A 384 -10.80 -9.59 12.97
N GLU A 385 -11.92 -9.40 12.26
CA GLU A 385 -13.25 -9.65 12.81
C GLU A 385 -13.41 -11.11 13.23
N LEU A 386 -12.92 -12.06 12.42
CA LEU A 386 -12.99 -13.47 12.75
C LEU A 386 -12.18 -13.80 14.00
N LEU A 387 -10.98 -13.25 14.14
CA LEU A 387 -10.12 -13.47 15.31
C LEU A 387 -10.71 -12.85 16.59
N LEU A 388 -11.49 -11.78 16.49
CA LEU A 388 -12.09 -11.08 17.63
C LEU A 388 -13.50 -11.58 17.99
N LEU A 389 -14.10 -12.46 17.19
CA LEU A 389 -15.37 -13.10 17.54
C LEU A 389 -15.16 -14.12 18.68
N PRO A 390 -16.14 -14.27 19.60
CA PRO A 390 -16.09 -15.29 20.64
C PRO A 390 -15.90 -16.70 20.04
N SER A 391 -15.08 -17.52 20.70
CA SER A 391 -14.97 -18.93 20.36
C SER A 391 -16.21 -19.69 20.84
N THR A 392 -16.45 -20.88 20.27
CA THR A 392 -17.51 -21.79 20.75
C THR A 392 -17.29 -22.17 22.21
N ALA A 393 -16.02 -22.25 22.67
CA ALA A 393 -15.67 -22.48 24.06
C ALA A 393 -16.07 -21.31 24.98
N ASP A 394 -15.86 -20.06 24.54
CA ASP A 394 -16.28 -18.86 25.29
C ASP A 394 -17.81 -18.80 25.44
N THR A 395 -18.54 -19.28 24.43
CA THR A 395 -20.02 -19.31 24.41
C THR A 395 -20.59 -20.38 25.35
N ILE A 396 -19.86 -21.49 25.53
CA ILE A 396 -20.24 -22.56 26.47
C ILE A 396 -19.93 -22.14 27.90
N ALA A 397 -18.76 -21.52 28.15
CA ALA A 397 -18.40 -21.00 29.47
C ALA A 397 -19.37 -19.91 29.95
N THR A 398 -19.75 -18.96 29.09
CA THR A 398 -20.72 -17.91 29.43
C THR A 398 -22.14 -18.42 29.65
N LYS A 399 -22.51 -19.58 29.08
CA LYS A 399 -23.78 -20.25 29.41
C LYS A 399 -23.71 -20.98 30.75
N GLY A 400 -22.61 -21.67 31.05
CA GLY A 400 -22.42 -22.34 32.34
C GLY A 400 -22.47 -21.39 33.53
N ASP A 401 -21.83 -20.23 33.43
CA ASP A 401 -21.87 -19.19 34.49
C ASP A 401 -23.25 -18.53 34.66
N ARG A 402 -24.10 -18.57 33.63
CA ARG A 402 -25.49 -18.07 33.70
C ARG A 402 -26.47 -19.08 34.26
N GLU A 403 -26.15 -20.38 34.22
CA GLU A 403 -26.98 -21.44 34.79
C GLU A 403 -26.64 -21.71 36.27
N GLN A 404 -25.53 -21.16 36.79
CA GLN A 404 -25.13 -21.22 38.20
C GLN A 404 -25.52 -19.98 39.04
N LYS A 405 -26.15 -18.97 38.41
CA LYS A 405 -26.78 -17.82 39.08
C LYS A 405 -28.29 -17.94 38.99
#